data_AF-A0A969FUX4-F1
#
_entry.id   AF-A0A969FUX4-F1
#
_cell.length_a   1.000
_cell.length_b   1.000
_cell.length_c   1.000
_cell.angle_alpha   90.00
_cell.angle_beta   90.00
_cell.angle_gamma   90.00
#
_symmetry.space_group_name_H-M   'P 1'
#
loop_
_entity.id
_entity.type
_entity.pdbx_description
1 polymer ?
#
loop_
_entity_poly.entity_id
_entity_poly.type
_entity_poly.pdbx_seq_one_letter_code
_entity_poly.pdbx_strand_id
1 'polypeptide(L)'
;MQSKVAEDDESLEADAARSQLMEAIGKLTETYLQWRKPDTLHIEEKLEFIFGAYWKHTTDTPRGLADEVRQMLISGEYVRGELKKAGIQDWAACAVQYVRALEREMGYRLYEPGKTELKWGKKVMLPGQFTFGTPGKIYHDRDDQQKANWQVLLMHVVHPSGATEDAFGHLLKDIDALREGRNTIAHGEHVASSLAEEVRDAVLGQMQAGNAGVLVRLVAMLNTPAPGTSSSIG
;
A
#
# COMPACT_ATOMS: atom_id res chain seq x y z
N MET A 1 -28.85 -18.02 23.98
CA MET A 1 -27.51 -17.39 24.01
C MET A 1 -27.05 -17.29 22.56
N GLN A 2 -27.50 -16.25 21.85
CA GLN A 2 -27.15 -16.05 20.44
C GLN A 2 -25.70 -15.57 20.39
N SER A 3 -24.87 -16.35 19.72
CA SER A 3 -23.50 -16.00 19.38
C SER A 3 -23.53 -14.73 18.54
N LYS A 4 -23.26 -13.57 19.16
CA LYS A 4 -22.72 -12.42 18.44
C LYS A 4 -21.36 -12.86 17.91
N VAL A 5 -21.34 -13.47 16.73
CA VAL A 5 -20.15 -13.40 15.86
C VAL A 5 -19.89 -11.90 15.74
N ALA A 6 -18.74 -11.45 16.23
CA ALA A 6 -18.46 -10.03 16.32
C ALA A 6 -18.45 -9.46 14.90
N GLU A 7 -19.18 -8.38 14.63
CA GLU A 7 -19.17 -7.67 13.33
C GLU A 7 -17.75 -7.39 12.82
N ASP A 8 -16.79 -7.25 13.75
CA ASP A 8 -15.37 -7.10 13.48
C ASP A 8 -14.72 -8.33 12.79
N ASP A 9 -15.14 -9.55 13.11
CA ASP A 9 -14.59 -10.79 12.51
C ASP A 9 -15.10 -10.99 11.08
N GLU A 10 -16.37 -10.69 10.81
CA GLU A 10 -16.96 -10.76 9.46
C GLU A 10 -16.36 -9.68 8.53
N SER A 11 -16.07 -8.49 9.08
CA SER A 11 -15.34 -7.45 8.35
C SER A 11 -13.90 -7.86 8.00
N LEU A 12 -13.20 -8.55 8.90
CA LEU A 12 -11.84 -9.04 8.67
C LEU A 12 -11.79 -10.15 7.62
N GLU A 13 -12.70 -11.11 7.69
CA GLU A 13 -12.79 -12.18 6.68
C GLU A 13 -13.10 -11.60 5.29
N ALA A 14 -14.01 -10.63 5.23
CA ALA A 14 -14.32 -9.94 3.99
C ALA A 14 -13.12 -9.15 3.44
N ASP A 15 -12.36 -8.45 4.29
CA ASP A 15 -11.15 -7.74 3.87
C ASP A 15 -10.02 -8.69 3.45
N ALA A 16 -9.86 -9.82 4.13
CA ALA A 16 -8.90 -10.84 3.75
C ALA A 16 -9.24 -11.44 2.38
N ALA A 17 -10.52 -11.75 2.12
CA ALA A 17 -10.99 -12.23 0.82
C ALA A 17 -10.75 -11.20 -0.30
N ARG A 18 -11.01 -9.91 -0.02
CA ARG A 18 -10.74 -8.81 -0.97
C ARG A 18 -9.26 -8.69 -1.31
N SER A 19 -8.40 -8.74 -0.29
CA SER A 19 -6.95 -8.73 -0.49
C SER A 19 -6.48 -9.95 -1.29
N GLN A 20 -7.05 -11.14 -1.07
CA GLN A 20 -6.76 -12.33 -1.87
C GLN A 20 -7.15 -12.18 -3.35
N LEU A 21 -8.32 -11.60 -3.63
CA LEU A 21 -8.76 -11.35 -5.00
C LEU A 21 -7.83 -10.36 -5.72
N MET A 22 -7.51 -9.24 -5.06
CA MET A 22 -6.55 -8.27 -5.57
C MET A 22 -5.20 -8.94 -5.85
N GLU A 23 -4.71 -9.76 -4.93
CA GLU A 23 -3.46 -10.49 -5.08
C GLU A 23 -3.50 -11.44 -6.29
N ALA A 24 -4.61 -12.14 -6.52
CA ALA A 24 -4.79 -13.00 -7.68
C ALA A 24 -4.76 -12.21 -9.00
N ILE A 25 -5.50 -11.09 -9.10
CA ILE A 25 -5.52 -10.20 -10.27
C ILE A 25 -4.11 -9.65 -10.53
N GLY A 26 -3.43 -9.23 -9.47
CA GLY A 26 -2.09 -8.71 -9.53
C GLY A 26 -1.07 -9.72 -10.05
N LYS A 27 -1.06 -10.93 -9.50
CA LYS A 27 -0.19 -12.03 -9.97
C LYS A 27 -0.47 -12.44 -11.41
N LEU A 28 -1.74 -12.47 -11.82
CA LEU A 28 -2.12 -12.74 -13.21
C LEU A 28 -1.56 -11.67 -14.16
N THR A 29 -1.63 -10.41 -13.74
CA THR A 29 -1.07 -9.28 -14.49
C THR A 29 0.45 -9.40 -14.64
N GLU A 30 1.17 -9.68 -13.55
CA GLU A 30 2.62 -9.88 -13.58
C GLU A 30 3.01 -11.08 -14.45
N THR A 31 2.27 -12.19 -14.36
CA THR A 31 2.47 -13.39 -15.19
C THR A 31 2.29 -13.06 -16.68
N TYR A 32 1.28 -12.26 -17.02
CA TYR A 32 1.07 -11.79 -18.38
C TYR A 32 2.27 -11.00 -18.91
N LEU A 33 2.85 -10.10 -18.10
CA LEU A 33 4.06 -9.36 -18.49
C LEU A 33 5.27 -10.27 -18.66
N GLN A 34 5.49 -11.22 -17.75
CA GLN A 34 6.58 -12.19 -17.85
C GLN A 34 6.50 -13.02 -19.14
N TRP A 35 5.29 -13.36 -19.58
CA TRP A 35 5.07 -14.08 -20.83
C TRP A 35 5.28 -13.19 -22.06
N ARG A 36 4.76 -11.96 -22.05
CA ARG A 36 4.89 -11.00 -23.16
C ARG A 36 6.29 -10.43 -23.32
N LYS A 37 7.05 -10.31 -22.22
CA LYS A 37 8.37 -9.65 -22.14
C LYS A 37 8.40 -8.30 -22.87
N PRO A 38 7.50 -7.37 -22.53
CA PRO A 38 7.51 -6.06 -23.16
C PRO A 38 8.76 -5.27 -22.75
N ASP A 39 9.17 -4.33 -23.61
CA ASP A 39 10.16 -3.31 -23.22
C ASP A 39 9.51 -2.30 -22.27
N THR A 40 9.94 -2.29 -21.01
CA THR A 40 9.43 -1.42 -19.95
C THR A 40 10.43 -0.34 -19.53
N LEU A 41 11.53 -0.14 -20.27
CA LEU A 41 12.62 0.76 -19.86
C LEU A 41 12.12 2.19 -19.61
N HIS A 42 11.33 2.73 -20.54
CA HIS A 42 10.77 4.07 -20.40
C HIS A 42 9.83 4.22 -19.18
N ILE A 43 9.13 3.13 -18.80
CA ILE A 43 8.28 3.11 -17.61
C ILE A 43 9.14 3.14 -16.35
N GLU A 44 10.21 2.32 -16.32
CA GLU A 44 11.16 2.32 -15.22
C GLU A 44 11.81 3.70 -15.05
N GLU A 45 12.30 4.33 -16.12
CA GLU A 45 12.89 5.68 -16.07
C GLU A 45 11.92 6.73 -15.52
N LYS A 46 10.64 6.67 -15.93
CA LYS A 46 9.59 7.56 -15.43
C LYS A 46 9.35 7.35 -13.94
N LEU A 47 9.26 6.10 -13.48
CA LEU A 47 9.05 5.78 -12.07
C LEU A 47 10.29 6.14 -11.24
N GLU A 48 11.49 5.91 -11.78
CA GLU A 48 12.74 6.32 -11.15
C GLU A 48 12.80 7.84 -10.96
N PHE A 49 12.31 8.61 -11.92
CA PHE A 49 12.18 10.05 -11.75
C PHE A 49 11.15 10.42 -10.66
N ILE A 50 10.01 9.72 -10.57
CA ILE A 50 8.97 9.96 -9.55
C ILE A 50 9.51 9.69 -8.13
N PHE A 51 10.22 8.58 -7.95
CA PHE A 51 10.70 8.14 -6.64
C PHE A 51 12.09 8.69 -6.29
N GLY A 52 12.85 9.15 -7.29
CA GLY A 52 14.22 9.63 -7.14
C GLY A 52 15.11 8.60 -6.44
N ALA A 53 15.81 9.05 -5.40
CA ALA A 53 16.70 8.20 -4.60
C ALA A 53 15.98 7.03 -3.91
N TYR A 54 14.65 7.07 -3.78
CA TYR A 54 13.86 6.01 -3.16
C TYR A 54 13.37 4.95 -4.15
N TRP A 55 13.76 5.04 -5.43
CA TRP A 55 13.38 4.04 -6.41
C TRP A 55 13.98 2.67 -6.06
N LYS A 56 15.30 2.57 -5.91
CA LYS A 56 15.99 1.29 -5.65
C LYS A 56 16.50 1.25 -4.21
N HIS A 57 16.26 0.14 -3.53
CA HIS A 57 16.92 -0.13 -2.26
C HIS A 57 18.41 -0.43 -2.52
N THR A 58 19.27 0.41 -1.98
CA THR A 58 20.73 0.22 -2.03
C THR A 58 21.32 0.43 -0.64
N THR A 59 22.59 0.05 -0.44
CA THR A 59 23.31 0.33 0.81
C THR A 59 23.26 1.83 1.18
N ASP A 60 23.30 2.70 0.17
CA ASP A 60 23.28 4.16 0.35
C ASP A 60 21.85 4.73 0.44
N THR A 61 20.85 3.96 0.01
CA THR A 61 19.43 4.33 0.01
C THR A 61 18.57 3.24 0.70
N PRO A 62 18.72 3.06 2.02
CA PRO A 62 18.01 1.99 2.74
C PRO A 62 16.48 2.15 2.69
N ARG A 63 15.98 3.36 2.38
CA ARG A 63 14.55 3.63 2.23
C ARG A 63 13.97 3.23 0.87
N GLY A 64 14.77 2.75 -0.07
CA GLY A 64 14.29 2.42 -1.41
C GLY A 64 13.21 1.35 -1.43
N LEU A 65 12.43 1.31 -2.51
CA LEU A 65 11.38 0.30 -2.71
C LEU A 65 11.98 -1.10 -2.86
N ALA A 66 11.25 -2.09 -2.36
CA ALA A 66 11.55 -3.49 -2.64
C ALA A 66 11.33 -3.82 -4.12
N ASP A 67 12.09 -4.78 -4.65
CA ASP A 67 12.01 -5.20 -6.06
C ASP A 67 10.59 -5.62 -6.46
N GLU A 68 9.91 -6.36 -5.59
CA GLU A 68 8.52 -6.78 -5.82
C GLU A 68 7.58 -5.57 -5.99
N VAL A 69 7.74 -4.53 -5.19
CA VAL A 69 6.88 -3.33 -5.26
C VAL A 69 7.18 -2.55 -6.53
N ARG A 70 8.46 -2.46 -6.92
CA ARG A 70 8.83 -1.86 -8.21
C ARG A 70 8.18 -2.61 -9.38
N GLN A 71 8.19 -3.94 -9.36
CA GLN A 71 7.55 -4.75 -10.41
C GLN A 71 6.03 -4.57 -10.45
N MET A 72 5.37 -4.44 -9.30
CA MET A 72 3.93 -4.09 -9.25
C MET A 72 3.67 -2.75 -9.96
N LEU A 73 4.45 -1.72 -9.63
CA LEU A 73 4.30 -0.38 -10.23
C LEU A 73 4.58 -0.36 -11.74
N ILE A 74 5.65 -1.03 -12.19
CA ILE A 74 5.96 -1.18 -13.62
C ILE A 74 4.81 -1.90 -14.33
N SER A 75 4.29 -2.97 -13.75
CA SER A 75 3.17 -3.73 -14.30
C SER A 75 1.90 -2.89 -14.40
N GLY A 76 1.59 -2.10 -13.36
CA GLY A 76 0.46 -1.18 -13.35
C GLY A 76 0.54 -0.12 -14.45
N GLU A 77 1.68 0.56 -14.57
CA GLU A 77 1.90 1.57 -15.62
C GLU A 77 1.84 0.97 -17.03
N TYR A 78 2.41 -0.22 -17.23
CA TYR A 78 2.39 -0.90 -18.52
C TYR A 78 0.96 -1.25 -18.94
N VAL A 79 0.23 -1.96 -18.07
CA VAL A 79 -1.17 -2.35 -18.35
C VAL A 79 -2.03 -1.13 -18.57
N ARG A 80 -1.89 -0.08 -17.76
CA ARG A 80 -2.59 1.18 -17.96
C ARG A 80 -2.37 1.75 -19.36
N GLY A 81 -1.13 1.74 -19.85
CA GLY A 81 -0.81 2.17 -21.21
C GLY A 81 -1.51 1.34 -22.29
N GLU A 82 -1.52 0.02 -22.13
CA GLU A 82 -2.16 -0.90 -23.07
C GLU A 82 -3.69 -0.78 -23.06
N LEU A 83 -4.32 -0.72 -21.87
CA LEU A 83 -5.77 -0.53 -21.74
C LEU A 83 -6.21 0.78 -22.42
N LYS A 84 -5.47 1.86 -22.21
CA LYS A 84 -5.73 3.16 -22.85
C LYS A 84 -5.63 3.09 -24.37
N LYS A 85 -4.60 2.44 -24.91
CA LYS A 85 -4.44 2.26 -26.38
C LYS A 85 -5.54 1.39 -26.97
N ALA A 86 -5.92 0.32 -26.28
CA ALA A 86 -6.92 -0.64 -26.73
C ALA A 86 -8.37 -0.15 -26.54
N GLY A 87 -8.58 0.96 -25.80
CA GLY A 87 -9.93 1.43 -25.47
C GLY A 87 -10.70 0.48 -24.55
N ILE A 88 -9.99 -0.32 -23.75
CA ILE A 88 -10.63 -1.24 -22.79
C ILE A 88 -11.24 -0.41 -21.66
N GLN A 89 -12.49 -0.73 -21.30
CA GLN A 89 -13.24 0.05 -20.33
C GLN A 89 -12.89 -0.31 -18.88
N ASP A 90 -12.54 -1.57 -18.61
CA ASP A 90 -12.21 -2.04 -17.26
C ASP A 90 -10.73 -1.88 -16.94
N TRP A 91 -10.45 -1.07 -15.92
CA TRP A 91 -9.12 -0.67 -15.48
C TRP A 91 -8.71 -1.32 -14.15
N ALA A 92 -9.41 -2.36 -13.71
CA ALA A 92 -9.12 -3.02 -12.44
C ALA A 92 -7.68 -3.52 -12.37
N ALA A 93 -7.18 -4.15 -13.44
CA ALA A 93 -5.84 -4.75 -13.49
C ALA A 93 -4.71 -3.75 -13.20
N CYS A 94 -4.78 -2.51 -13.70
CA CYS A 94 -3.76 -1.50 -13.39
C CYS A 94 -3.99 -0.86 -12.01
N ALA A 95 -5.24 -0.59 -11.63
CA ALA A 95 -5.58 0.03 -10.36
C ALA A 95 -5.16 -0.85 -9.16
N VAL A 96 -5.39 -2.17 -9.26
CA VAL A 96 -4.99 -3.17 -8.27
C VAL A 96 -3.49 -3.15 -8.00
N GLN A 97 -2.66 -2.91 -9.03
CA GLN A 97 -1.20 -2.87 -8.84
C GLN A 97 -0.76 -1.70 -7.95
N TYR A 98 -1.37 -0.52 -8.12
CA TYR A 98 -1.04 0.64 -7.27
C TYR A 98 -1.48 0.42 -5.83
N VAL A 99 -2.67 -0.16 -5.62
CA VAL A 99 -3.17 -0.51 -4.28
C VAL A 99 -2.26 -1.54 -3.60
N ARG A 100 -1.93 -2.63 -4.29
CA ARG A 100 -1.05 -3.69 -3.75
C ARG A 100 0.34 -3.17 -3.40
N ALA A 101 0.92 -2.32 -4.26
CA ALA A 101 2.20 -1.68 -3.99
C ALA A 101 2.17 -0.87 -2.68
N LEU A 102 1.11 -0.09 -2.47
CA LEU A 102 0.91 0.66 -1.23
C LEU A 102 0.67 -0.27 -0.03
N GLU A 103 -0.21 -1.27 -0.14
CA GLU A 103 -0.47 -2.25 0.92
C GLU A 103 0.81 -2.98 1.36
N ARG A 104 1.65 -3.35 0.40
CA ARG A 104 2.92 -4.02 0.67
C ARG A 104 3.88 -3.14 1.46
N GLU A 105 4.06 -1.89 1.04
CA GLU A 105 4.92 -0.94 1.75
C GLU A 105 4.33 -0.52 3.11
N MET A 106 3.01 -0.46 3.26
CA MET A 106 2.37 -0.26 4.57
C MET A 106 2.65 -1.42 5.51
N GLY A 107 2.48 -2.66 5.04
CA GLY A 107 2.84 -3.85 5.83
C GLY A 107 4.31 -3.82 6.23
N TYR A 108 5.19 -3.49 5.29
CA TYR A 108 6.64 -3.49 5.53
C TYR A 108 7.10 -2.36 6.46
N ARG A 109 6.57 -1.15 6.33
CA ARG A 109 7.07 0.02 7.09
C ARG A 109 6.26 0.37 8.32
N LEU A 110 4.98 0.00 8.38
CA LEU A 110 4.10 0.31 9.51
C LEU A 110 3.91 -0.90 10.42
N TYR A 111 3.61 -2.07 9.85
CA TYR A 111 3.32 -3.26 10.63
C TYR A 111 4.57 -3.96 11.14
N GLU A 112 5.51 -4.32 10.26
CA GLU A 112 6.67 -5.15 10.63
C GLU A 112 7.49 -4.58 11.80
N PRO A 113 7.80 -3.27 11.89
CA PRO A 113 8.55 -2.73 13.03
C PRO A 113 7.83 -2.85 14.38
N GLY A 114 6.49 -2.87 14.38
CA GLY A 114 5.66 -2.88 15.58
C GLY A 114 4.87 -4.19 15.79
N LYS A 115 5.10 -5.22 14.98
CA LYS A 115 4.21 -6.40 14.89
C LYS A 115 4.01 -7.17 16.20
N THR A 116 4.96 -7.09 17.14
CA THR A 116 4.86 -7.75 18.44
C THR A 116 4.03 -6.96 19.46
N GLU A 117 3.73 -5.69 19.18
CA GLU A 117 3.09 -4.77 20.12
C GLU A 117 1.80 -4.16 19.58
N LEU A 118 1.65 -4.07 18.25
CA LEU A 118 0.40 -3.66 17.61
C LEU A 118 -0.73 -4.60 18.03
N LYS A 119 -1.89 -4.03 18.36
CA LYS A 119 -3.04 -4.75 18.91
C LYS A 119 -4.25 -4.72 18.00
N TRP A 120 -4.96 -5.83 17.98
CA TRP A 120 -6.34 -5.92 17.54
C TRP A 120 -7.22 -6.23 18.77
N GLY A 121 -7.98 -5.24 19.21
CA GLY A 121 -8.64 -5.28 20.52
C GLY A 121 -7.62 -5.46 21.66
N LYS A 122 -7.69 -6.57 22.38
CA LYS A 122 -6.79 -6.87 23.51
C LYS A 122 -5.60 -7.77 23.14
N LYS A 123 -5.56 -8.31 21.93
CA LYS A 123 -4.53 -9.28 21.50
C LYS A 123 -3.53 -8.60 20.58
N VAL A 124 -2.32 -9.14 20.52
CA VAL A 124 -1.34 -8.77 19.49
C VAL A 124 -1.92 -9.11 18.13
N MET A 125 -1.74 -8.19 17.19
CA MET A 125 -2.19 -8.29 15.81
C MET A 125 -1.43 -9.41 15.11
N LEU A 126 -2.15 -10.32 14.45
CA LEU A 126 -1.58 -11.41 13.66
C LEU A 126 -1.25 -10.94 12.24
N PRO A 127 -0.34 -11.64 11.53
CA PRO A 127 -0.13 -11.42 10.11
C PRO A 127 -1.46 -11.48 9.35
N GLY A 128 -1.70 -10.50 8.47
CA GLY A 128 -2.96 -10.37 7.71
C GLY A 128 -4.06 -9.57 8.41
N GLN A 129 -3.95 -9.25 9.70
CA GLN A 129 -4.89 -8.36 10.39
C GLN A 129 -4.56 -6.87 10.22
N PHE A 130 -3.32 -6.54 9.80
CA PHE A 130 -2.97 -5.19 9.37
C PHE A 130 -3.44 -4.98 7.93
N THR A 131 -4.69 -4.50 7.78
CA THR A 131 -5.33 -4.25 6.48
C THR A 131 -5.22 -2.78 6.07
N PHE A 132 -5.68 -2.44 4.86
CA PHE A 132 -5.70 -1.07 4.33
C PHE A 132 -6.39 -0.05 5.25
N GLY A 133 -7.42 -0.47 5.99
CA GLY A 133 -8.15 0.41 6.92
C GLY A 133 -7.44 0.64 8.27
N THR A 134 -6.40 -0.15 8.57
CA THR A 134 -5.71 -0.10 9.87
C THR A 134 -5.03 1.25 10.12
N PRO A 135 -4.27 1.83 9.16
CA PRO A 135 -3.72 3.19 9.29
C PRO A 135 -4.76 4.25 9.66
N GLY A 136 -5.90 4.28 8.97
CA GLY A 136 -6.97 5.24 9.22
C GLY A 136 -7.57 5.09 10.61
N LYS A 137 -7.86 3.86 11.03
CA LYS A 137 -8.34 3.57 12.38
C LYS A 137 -7.36 4.04 13.45
N ILE A 138 -6.06 3.72 13.30
CA ILE A 138 -5.01 4.16 14.22
C ILE A 138 -4.91 5.69 14.27
N TYR A 139 -5.06 6.38 13.14
CA TYR A 139 -5.08 7.84 13.09
C TYR A 139 -6.28 8.43 13.80
N HIS A 140 -7.49 7.90 13.60
CA HIS A 140 -8.71 8.42 14.24
C HIS A 140 -8.71 8.18 15.76
N ASP A 141 -8.18 7.05 16.21
CA ASP A 141 -8.10 6.66 17.63
C ASP A 141 -6.88 7.28 18.36
N ARG A 142 -6.08 8.14 17.71
CA ARG A 142 -4.83 8.69 18.27
C ARG A 142 -5.04 9.54 19.53
N ASP A 143 -6.20 10.18 19.62
CA ASP A 143 -6.59 11.08 20.72
C ASP A 143 -7.36 10.33 21.83
N ASP A 144 -7.70 9.05 21.61
CA ASP A 144 -8.43 8.24 22.59
C ASP A 144 -7.53 7.75 23.74
N GLN A 145 -8.15 7.45 24.87
CA GLN A 145 -7.48 6.82 26.02
C GLN A 145 -6.82 5.47 25.67
N GLN A 146 -7.17 4.88 24.52
CA GLN A 146 -6.62 3.62 23.99
C GLN A 146 -5.67 3.81 22.80
N LYS A 147 -4.92 4.93 22.73
CA LYS A 147 -3.88 5.23 21.72
C LYS A 147 -2.68 4.27 21.67
N ALA A 148 -2.82 3.03 22.12
CA ALA A 148 -1.74 2.04 22.21
C ALA A 148 -1.05 1.82 20.86
N ASN A 149 -1.82 1.60 19.79
CA ASN A 149 -1.25 1.39 18.46
C ASN A 149 -0.58 2.65 17.89
N TRP A 150 -1.13 3.84 18.16
CA TRP A 150 -0.49 5.09 17.78
C TRP A 150 0.88 5.22 18.44
N GLN A 151 0.96 4.99 19.75
CA GLN A 151 2.23 5.03 20.48
C GLN A 151 3.24 3.98 20.00
N VAL A 152 2.78 2.77 19.64
CA VAL A 152 3.64 1.74 19.04
C VAL A 152 4.21 2.24 17.70
N LEU A 153 3.39 2.82 16.82
CA LEU A 153 3.90 3.39 15.56
C LEU A 153 4.86 4.56 15.80
N LEU A 154 4.58 5.44 16.76
CA LEU A 154 5.52 6.51 17.10
C LEU A 154 6.88 5.96 17.52
N MET A 155 6.88 4.98 18.42
CA MET A 155 8.09 4.40 19.00
C MET A 155 8.91 3.58 18.00
N HIS A 156 8.26 2.74 17.19
CA HIS A 156 8.96 1.79 16.31
C HIS A 156 9.11 2.27 14.86
N VAL A 157 8.31 3.24 14.43
CA VAL A 157 8.26 3.66 13.03
C VAL A 157 8.66 5.12 12.88
N VAL A 158 7.98 6.04 13.58
CA VAL A 158 8.15 7.50 13.36
C VAL A 158 9.47 8.01 13.92
N HIS A 159 9.73 7.77 15.22
CA HIS A 159 10.96 8.27 15.87
C HIS A 159 12.25 7.69 15.27
N PRO A 160 12.35 6.38 14.98
CA PRO A 160 13.55 5.83 14.34
C PRO A 160 13.77 6.38 12.92
N SER A 161 12.71 6.81 12.24
CA SER A 161 12.78 7.41 10.91
C SER A 161 13.10 8.90 10.93
N GLY A 162 13.15 9.54 12.11
CA GLY A 162 13.34 10.98 12.25
C GLY A 162 12.17 11.81 11.72
N ALA A 163 10.99 11.20 11.56
CA ALA A 163 9.78 11.87 11.11
C ALA A 163 9.08 12.57 12.27
N THR A 164 8.25 13.57 11.97
CA THR A 164 7.41 14.23 12.98
C THR A 164 6.06 13.52 13.09
N GLU A 165 5.47 13.58 14.28
CA GLU A 165 4.13 13.06 14.55
C GLU A 165 3.07 13.69 13.62
N ASP A 166 3.13 15.01 13.42
CA ASP A 166 2.20 15.73 12.53
C ASP A 166 2.31 15.28 11.08
N ALA A 167 3.54 15.13 10.55
CA ALA A 167 3.75 14.67 9.17
C ALA A 167 3.24 13.24 9.00
N PHE A 168 3.48 12.39 9.99
CA PHE A 168 2.98 11.02 10.00
C PHE A 168 1.44 10.96 10.07
N GLY A 169 0.82 11.80 10.91
CA GLY A 169 -0.63 11.90 11.00
C GLY A 169 -1.28 12.30 9.67
N HIS A 170 -0.72 13.30 8.97
CA HIS A 170 -1.17 13.66 7.63
C HIS A 170 -1.02 12.51 6.63
N LEU A 171 0.09 11.78 6.68
CA LEU A 171 0.30 10.61 5.82
C LEU A 171 -0.77 9.53 6.05
N LEU A 172 -1.09 9.17 7.30
CA LEU A 172 -2.10 8.16 7.59
C LEU A 172 -3.51 8.61 7.18
N LYS A 173 -3.81 9.90 7.34
CA LYS A 173 -5.07 10.50 6.88
C LYS A 173 -5.22 10.41 5.37
N ASP A 174 -4.16 10.70 4.62
CA ASP A 174 -4.19 10.62 3.15
C ASP A 174 -4.27 9.17 2.65
N ILE A 175 -3.70 8.22 3.39
CA ILE A 175 -3.92 6.78 3.14
C ILE A 175 -5.39 6.40 3.39
N ASP A 176 -6.00 6.86 4.48
CA ASP A 176 -7.42 6.58 4.79
C ASP A 176 -8.36 7.16 3.72
N ALA A 177 -8.03 8.31 3.13
CA ALA A 177 -8.79 8.88 2.02
C ALA A 177 -8.86 7.95 0.78
N LEU A 178 -7.88 7.06 0.59
CA LEU A 178 -7.89 6.08 -0.51
C LEU A 178 -8.78 4.86 -0.24
N ARG A 179 -9.30 4.69 0.99
CA ARG A 179 -10.02 3.49 1.41
C ARG A 179 -11.26 3.22 0.56
N GLU A 180 -12.03 4.25 0.24
CA GLU A 180 -13.24 4.11 -0.58
C GLU A 180 -12.92 3.69 -2.02
N GLY A 181 -11.89 4.29 -2.62
CA GLY A 181 -11.41 3.92 -3.95
C GLY A 181 -10.89 2.49 -3.97
N ARG A 182 -10.09 2.09 -2.97
CA ARG A 182 -9.60 0.71 -2.78
C ARG A 182 -10.76 -0.27 -2.66
N ASN A 183 -11.75 0.02 -1.83
CA ASN A 183 -12.91 -0.86 -1.65
C ASN A 183 -13.72 -0.97 -2.95
N THR A 184 -13.92 0.12 -3.66
CA THR A 184 -14.59 0.09 -4.97
C THR A 184 -13.85 -0.78 -5.97
N ILE A 185 -12.51 -0.72 -6.00
CA ILE A 185 -11.69 -1.61 -6.85
C ILE A 185 -11.83 -3.08 -6.43
N ALA A 186 -11.93 -3.36 -5.13
CA ALA A 186 -12.04 -4.73 -4.61
C ALA A 186 -13.42 -5.36 -4.87
N HIS A 187 -14.48 -4.53 -4.91
CA HIS A 187 -15.87 -4.96 -5.01
C HIS A 187 -16.46 -4.81 -6.42
N GLY A 188 -15.88 -3.94 -7.23
CA GLY A 188 -16.42 -3.59 -8.53
C GLY A 188 -16.21 -4.71 -9.53
N GLU A 189 -17.30 -5.13 -10.18
CA GLU A 189 -17.22 -5.94 -11.42
C GLU A 189 -16.55 -5.15 -12.56
N HIS A 190 -16.53 -3.82 -12.44
CA HIS A 190 -15.97 -2.90 -13.41
C HIS A 190 -15.31 -1.70 -12.73
N VAL A 191 -14.04 -1.44 -13.06
CA VAL A 191 -13.32 -0.24 -12.57
C VAL A 191 -13.18 0.75 -13.72
N ALA A 192 -13.84 1.89 -13.59
CA ALA A 192 -13.74 2.97 -14.57
C ALA A 192 -12.33 3.58 -14.61
N SER A 193 -11.92 4.08 -15.79
CA SER A 193 -10.61 4.71 -15.97
C SER A 193 -10.40 5.92 -15.05
N SER A 194 -11.45 6.69 -14.75
CA SER A 194 -11.35 7.85 -13.85
C SER A 194 -10.93 7.46 -12.44
N LEU A 195 -11.52 6.39 -11.89
CA LEU A 195 -11.18 5.88 -10.57
C LEU A 195 -9.76 5.31 -10.55
N ALA A 196 -9.37 4.56 -11.59
CA ALA A 196 -8.02 4.02 -11.70
C ALA A 196 -6.95 5.11 -11.77
N GLU A 197 -7.21 6.19 -12.51
CA GLU A 197 -6.30 7.35 -12.59
C GLU A 197 -6.28 8.14 -11.27
N GLU A 198 -7.41 8.30 -10.59
CA GLU A 198 -7.47 8.93 -9.26
C GLU A 198 -6.62 8.16 -8.23
N VAL A 199 -6.77 6.83 -8.17
CA VAL A 199 -5.96 5.99 -7.28
C VAL A 199 -4.49 6.03 -7.66
N ARG A 200 -4.17 5.95 -8.95
CA ARG A 200 -2.80 6.10 -9.45
C ARG A 200 -2.19 7.42 -9.00
N ASP A 201 -2.89 8.53 -9.21
CA ASP A 201 -2.41 9.87 -8.92
C ASP A 201 -2.29 10.11 -7.42
N ALA A 202 -3.16 9.53 -6.60
CA ALA A 202 -3.01 9.56 -5.16
C ALA A 202 -1.80 8.74 -4.68
N VAL A 203 -1.57 7.56 -5.25
CA VAL A 203 -0.45 6.67 -4.88
C VAL A 203 0.89 7.23 -5.34
N LEU A 204 1.02 7.59 -6.62
CA LEU A 204 2.27 8.01 -7.26
C LEU A 204 2.50 9.53 -7.21
N GLY A 205 1.42 10.30 -7.15
CA GLY A 205 1.47 11.75 -7.23
C GLY A 205 1.28 12.28 -8.65
N GLN A 206 1.15 13.60 -8.72
CA GLN A 206 1.04 14.36 -9.95
C GLN A 206 2.30 15.21 -10.11
N MET A 207 3.26 14.68 -10.88
CA MET A 207 4.55 15.34 -11.07
C MET A 207 4.44 16.74 -11.67
N GLN A 208 3.48 16.94 -12.58
CA GLN A 208 3.23 18.25 -13.20
C GLN A 208 2.71 19.29 -12.19
N ALA A 209 2.08 18.84 -11.11
CA ALA A 209 1.55 19.69 -10.04
C ALA A 209 2.50 19.82 -8.85
N GLY A 210 3.67 19.17 -8.88
CA GLY A 210 4.61 19.14 -7.75
C GLY A 210 4.12 18.37 -6.52
N ASN A 211 3.04 17.58 -6.66
CA ASN A 211 2.42 16.87 -5.56
C ASN A 211 2.90 15.41 -5.53
N ALA A 212 3.71 15.07 -4.53
CA ALA A 212 4.16 13.70 -4.29
C ALA A 212 3.00 12.83 -3.76
N GLY A 213 2.86 11.62 -4.33
CA GLY A 213 1.84 10.66 -3.91
C GLY A 213 2.08 10.10 -2.52
N VAL A 214 1.09 9.39 -1.98
CA VAL A 214 1.17 8.77 -0.64
C VAL A 214 2.31 7.75 -0.56
N LEU A 215 2.57 6.99 -1.62
CA LEU A 215 3.63 5.98 -1.62
C LEU A 215 5.01 6.62 -1.64
N VAL A 216 5.19 7.68 -2.44
CA VAL A 216 6.43 8.46 -2.50
C VAL A 216 6.73 9.08 -1.12
N ARG A 217 5.71 9.68 -0.49
CA ARG A 217 5.85 10.25 0.86
C ARG A 217 6.13 9.19 1.91
N LEU A 218 5.47 8.04 1.84
CA LEU A 218 5.69 6.90 2.75
C LEU A 218 7.15 6.45 2.71
N VAL A 219 7.71 6.21 1.52
CA VAL A 219 9.09 5.73 1.40
C VAL A 219 10.12 6.81 1.74
N ALA A 220 9.84 8.07 1.41
CA ALA A 220 10.72 9.18 1.77
C ALA A 220 10.74 9.40 3.29
N MET A 221 9.61 9.23 3.96
CA MET A 221 9.44 9.50 5.39
C MET A 221 9.95 8.36 6.27
N LEU A 222 9.67 7.10 5.92
CA LEU A 222 9.82 5.96 6.83
C LEU A 222 10.99 5.05 6.44
N ASN A 223 11.73 4.59 7.44
CA ASN A 223 12.77 3.58 7.26
C ASN A 223 12.17 2.23 6.86
N THR A 224 12.98 1.40 6.19
CA THR A 224 12.70 -0.02 6.07
C THR A 224 13.18 -0.74 7.35
N PRO A 225 12.49 -1.79 7.81
CA PRO A 225 13.02 -2.70 8.83
C PRO A 225 14.42 -3.21 8.46
N ALA A 226 15.26 -3.47 9.45
CA ALA A 226 16.57 -4.07 9.21
C ALA A 226 16.42 -5.50 8.62
N PRO A 227 17.23 -5.89 7.61
CA PRO A 227 17.19 -7.23 7.05
C PRO A 227 17.51 -8.26 8.15
N GLY A 228 16.57 -9.17 8.40
CA GLY A 228 16.63 -10.15 9.50
C GLY A 228 15.39 -10.21 10.39
N THR A 229 14.43 -9.29 10.22
CA THR A 229 13.15 -9.27 10.96
C THR A 229 11.97 -9.83 10.18
N SER A 230 12.10 -9.99 8.86
CA SER A 230 11.09 -10.61 8.00
C SER A 230 11.24 -12.14 8.01
N SER A 231 10.39 -12.82 8.78
CA SER A 231 10.11 -14.23 8.52
C SER A 231 9.42 -14.31 7.16
N SER A 232 9.97 -15.12 6.26
CA SER A 232 9.38 -15.47 4.98
C SER A 232 7.92 -15.89 5.17
N ILE A 233 6.98 -15.05 4.74
CA ILE A 233 5.57 -15.42 4.63
C ILE A 233 5.43 -16.12 3.28
N GLY A 234 5.28 -17.45 3.33
CA GLY A 234 4.70 -18.26 2.26
C GLY A 234 3.19 -18.36 2.42
#